data_AF-A0A9P8VXH9-F1
#
_entry.id   AF-A0A9P8VXH9-F1
#
_cell.length_a   1.000
_cell.length_b   1.000
_cell.length_c   1.000
_cell.angle_alpha   90.00
_cell.angle_beta   90.00
_cell.angle_gamma   90.00
#
_symmetry.space_group_name_H-M   'P 1'
#
loop_
_entity.id
_entity.type
_entity.pdbx_description
1 polymer ?
#
loop_
_entity_poly.entity_id
_entity_poly.type
_entity_poly.pdbx_seq_one_letter_code
_entity_poly.pdbx_strand_id
1 'polypeptide(L)'
;MASCQIDDFWFSFFNKAINSAVRVRQGYSIEIELQDWIQLAGLTDASSYADIMALFYPGLEGNPYFNEPGPRRHDLLTALNDEKYKEFYLHMLTRSDLRFPDVHLLMRTTRAEGKVMSTIVAHIGYWLNNEPAVVQDRNANKPLLRRAFIPALQKKYGKNANQKSIELEYQVLMYVREHFSTITDKAAEHFLDQFPTSTEHDYNGRFDHSTWKNILIIVHAVVGPHFQNEAVARCNHEDPNTIQSKPLKSILHSICDVISSSPEISQSSVLGKKAAIQTLPAKLRPIIARWAVDQCDNALELYSADWQHAEPARVKAERTKYVVLRDAELETAESAFLTVVNRPIS
;
A
#
# COMPACT_ATOMS: atom_id res chain seq x y z
N MET A 1 20.24 10.31 -3.42
CA MET A 1 18.84 10.74 -3.51
C MET A 1 18.59 11.59 -4.74
N ALA A 2 19.34 12.67 -5.00
CA ALA A 2 19.20 13.47 -6.23
C ALA A 2 19.31 12.67 -7.54
N SER A 3 20.10 11.59 -7.56
CA SER A 3 20.19 10.69 -8.72
C SER A 3 18.89 9.92 -9.04
N CYS A 4 17.90 9.93 -8.15
CA CYS A 4 16.63 9.19 -8.28
C CYS A 4 15.53 10.02 -8.95
N GLN A 5 15.78 11.30 -9.31
CA GLN A 5 14.86 12.17 -10.07
C GLN A 5 13.46 12.37 -9.47
N ILE A 6 13.34 12.18 -8.17
CA ILE A 6 12.12 12.34 -7.37
C ILE A 6 12.27 13.56 -6.45
N ASP A 7 12.98 14.59 -6.91
CA ASP A 7 13.32 15.77 -6.10
C ASP A 7 12.08 16.52 -5.60
N ASP A 8 11.03 16.60 -6.43
CA ASP A 8 9.77 17.25 -6.06
C ASP A 8 8.99 16.52 -4.97
N PHE A 9 9.17 15.21 -4.83
CA PHE A 9 8.64 14.49 -3.68
C PHE A 9 9.27 14.99 -2.38
N TRP A 10 10.60 15.11 -2.34
CA TRP A 10 11.31 15.63 -1.15
C TRP A 10 10.89 17.06 -0.84
N PHE A 11 10.88 17.94 -1.86
CA PHE A 11 10.46 19.33 -1.67
C PHE A 11 9.01 19.43 -1.22
N SER A 12 8.10 18.64 -1.79
CA SER A 12 6.69 18.61 -1.37
C SER A 12 6.55 18.15 0.07
N PHE A 13 7.31 17.14 0.49
CA PHE A 13 7.31 16.66 1.86
C PHE A 13 7.82 17.72 2.85
N PHE A 14 8.98 18.33 2.55
CA PHE A 14 9.53 19.40 3.41
C PHE A 14 8.61 20.62 3.46
N ASN A 15 8.03 21.03 2.34
CA ASN A 15 7.06 22.12 2.31
C ASN A 15 5.83 21.83 3.18
N LYS A 16 5.33 20.59 3.17
CA LYS A 16 4.23 20.19 4.08
C LYS A 16 4.65 20.27 5.55
N ALA A 17 5.84 19.79 5.90
CA ALA A 17 6.35 19.90 7.27
C ALA A 17 6.52 21.37 7.70
N ILE A 18 7.12 22.21 6.86
CA ILE A 18 7.28 23.63 7.12
C ILE A 18 5.92 24.32 7.30
N ASN A 19 4.96 24.05 6.40
CA ASN A 19 3.62 24.63 6.49
C ASN A 19 2.91 24.25 7.80
N SER A 20 3.02 23.00 8.23
CA SER A 20 2.45 22.57 9.51
C SER A 20 3.12 23.26 10.70
N ALA A 21 4.46 23.37 10.71
CA ALA A 21 5.17 24.11 11.74
C ALA A 21 4.77 25.60 11.78
N VAL A 22 4.64 26.24 10.62
CA VAL A 22 4.18 27.64 10.49
C VAL A 22 2.76 27.79 11.03
N ARG A 23 1.85 26.87 10.70
CA ARG A 23 0.46 26.90 11.20
C ARG A 23 0.39 26.73 12.72
N VAL A 24 1.19 25.84 13.30
CA VAL A 24 1.27 25.67 14.75
C VAL A 24 1.77 26.95 15.41
N ARG A 25 2.83 27.56 14.87
CA ARG A 25 3.37 28.83 15.37
C ARG A 25 2.36 29.97 15.30
N GLN A 26 1.64 30.09 14.18
CA GLN A 26 0.65 31.16 13.98
C GLN A 26 -0.61 30.96 14.83
N GLY A 27 -1.10 29.72 14.97
CA GLY A 27 -2.32 29.42 15.71
C GLY A 27 -2.15 29.38 17.23
N TYR A 28 -0.99 28.92 17.70
CA TYR A 28 -0.77 28.62 19.11
C TYR A 28 0.41 29.37 19.73
N SER A 29 1.12 30.19 18.95
CA SER A 29 2.25 31.02 19.42
C SER A 29 3.38 30.22 20.09
N ILE A 30 3.55 28.96 19.69
CA ILE A 30 4.63 28.08 20.15
C ILE A 30 5.53 27.64 18.99
N GLU A 31 6.77 27.29 19.33
CA GLU A 31 7.61 26.46 18.48
C GLU A 31 7.42 25.01 18.90
N ILE A 32 7.16 24.14 17.94
CA ILE A 32 6.93 22.72 18.22
C ILE A 32 8.27 22.01 18.43
N GLU A 33 8.41 21.33 19.55
CA GLU A 33 9.61 20.55 19.84
C GLU A 33 9.67 19.29 18.97
N LEU A 34 10.88 18.80 18.72
CA LEU A 34 11.09 17.62 17.88
C LEU A 34 10.39 16.37 18.45
N GLN A 35 10.39 16.22 19.77
CA GLN A 35 9.75 15.10 20.44
C GLN A 35 8.22 15.15 20.29
N ASP A 36 7.64 16.35 20.39
CA ASP A 36 6.20 16.56 20.13
C ASP A 36 5.87 16.27 18.66
N TRP A 37 6.73 16.72 17.74
CA TRP A 37 6.57 16.45 16.32
C TRP A 37 6.54 14.96 15.99
N ILE A 38 7.47 14.18 16.57
CA ILE A 38 7.53 12.72 16.36
C ILE A 38 6.24 12.06 16.84
N GLN A 39 5.75 12.45 18.02
CA GLN A 39 4.51 11.91 18.57
C GLN A 39 3.29 12.26 17.70
N LEU A 40 3.20 13.51 17.25
CA LEU A 40 2.11 13.96 16.38
C LEU A 40 2.20 13.35 14.97
N ALA A 41 3.41 13.07 14.47
CA ALA A 41 3.62 12.39 13.20
C ALA A 41 3.18 10.91 13.23
N GLY A 42 3.08 10.32 14.42
CA GLY A 42 2.47 9.00 14.61
C GLY A 42 0.96 8.97 14.35
N LEU A 43 0.28 10.13 14.35
CA LEU A 43 -1.12 10.23 13.96
C LEU A 43 -1.24 10.24 12.43
N THR A 44 -1.80 9.17 11.88
CA THR A 44 -1.99 8.96 10.44
C THR A 44 -3.42 9.31 10.02
N ASP A 45 -3.71 9.29 8.72
CA ASP A 45 -5.09 9.46 8.24
C ASP A 45 -6.03 8.31 8.66
N ALA A 46 -5.47 7.17 9.07
CA ALA A 46 -6.22 6.05 9.65
C ALA A 46 -6.43 6.20 11.16
N SER A 47 -5.80 7.18 11.81
CA SER A 47 -5.92 7.36 13.25
C SER A 47 -7.34 7.72 13.65
N SER A 48 -7.86 6.97 14.59
CA SER A 48 -9.20 7.14 15.13
C SER A 48 -9.28 8.32 16.09
N TYR A 49 -10.51 8.69 16.45
CA TYR A 49 -10.76 9.59 17.57
C TYR A 49 -10.05 9.12 18.85
N ALA A 50 -10.06 7.81 19.13
CA ALA A 50 -9.46 7.30 20.36
C ALA A 50 -7.93 7.30 20.29
N ASP A 51 -7.32 7.18 19.11
CA ASP A 51 -5.86 7.29 18.97
C ASP A 51 -5.40 8.72 19.27
N ILE A 52 -6.14 9.71 18.77
CA ILE A 52 -5.89 11.12 19.07
C ILE A 52 -6.13 11.37 20.57
N MET A 53 -7.22 10.85 21.13
CA MET A 53 -7.51 11.00 22.55
C MET A 53 -6.43 10.36 23.43
N ALA A 54 -6.00 9.14 23.13
CA ALA A 54 -4.96 8.43 23.86
C ALA A 54 -3.63 9.19 23.84
N LEU A 55 -3.32 9.88 22.74
CA LEU A 55 -2.12 10.71 22.66
C LEU A 55 -2.17 11.93 23.60
N PHE A 56 -3.30 12.65 23.63
CA PHE A 56 -3.42 13.91 24.39
C PHE A 56 -3.87 13.72 25.85
N TYR A 57 -4.67 12.71 26.12
CA TYR A 57 -5.31 12.44 27.42
C TYR A 57 -5.26 10.93 27.74
N PRO A 58 -4.07 10.40 28.07
CA PRO A 58 -3.89 8.99 28.41
C PRO A 58 -4.69 8.66 29.68
N GLY A 59 -5.53 7.63 29.63
CA GLY A 59 -6.37 7.19 30.76
C GLY A 59 -7.88 7.37 30.58
N LEU A 60 -8.33 7.82 29.41
CA LEU A 60 -9.76 7.89 29.03
C LEU A 60 -10.22 6.73 28.12
N GLU A 61 -9.37 5.73 27.90
CA GLU A 61 -9.68 4.57 27.04
C GLU A 61 -10.96 3.88 27.52
N GLY A 62 -12.06 4.04 26.78
CA GLY A 62 -13.32 3.33 27.01
C GLY A 62 -14.52 4.14 27.52
N ASN A 63 -14.43 5.47 27.74
CA ASN A 63 -15.60 6.27 28.13
C ASN A 63 -16.02 7.31 27.06
N PRO A 64 -17.02 7.02 26.22
CA PRO A 64 -17.45 7.88 25.12
C PRO A 64 -18.26 9.11 25.56
N TYR A 65 -18.54 9.24 26.86
CA TYR A 65 -19.19 10.40 27.44
C TYR A 65 -18.20 11.05 28.39
N PHE A 66 -17.71 12.27 28.13
CA PHE A 66 -17.63 13.30 29.17
C PHE A 66 -17.14 14.66 28.65
N ASN A 67 -17.76 15.69 29.23
CA ASN A 67 -17.56 17.12 29.01
C ASN A 67 -16.22 17.66 29.58
N GLU A 68 -15.40 16.82 30.22
CA GLU A 68 -14.11 17.21 30.80
C GLU A 68 -13.02 16.20 30.39
N PRO A 69 -11.99 16.64 29.64
CA PRO A 69 -10.82 15.80 29.39
C PRO A 69 -10.17 15.42 30.72
N GLY A 70 -9.79 14.16 30.88
CA GLY A 70 -8.95 13.68 31.99
C GLY A 70 -7.59 14.41 32.09
N PRO A 71 -6.65 13.94 32.92
CA PRO A 71 -5.34 14.59 33.03
C PRO A 71 -4.65 14.63 31.67
N ARG A 72 -4.20 15.82 31.25
CA ARG A 72 -3.45 15.95 30.00
C ARG A 72 -2.12 15.21 30.08
N ARG A 73 -1.63 14.78 28.93
CA ARG A 73 -0.28 14.24 28.81
C ARG A 73 0.75 15.32 29.11
N HIS A 74 1.54 15.14 30.17
CA HIS A 74 2.47 16.15 30.68
C HIS A 74 3.77 16.28 29.87
N ASP A 75 4.11 15.30 29.04
CA ASP A 75 5.30 15.27 28.17
C ASP A 75 5.00 15.65 26.71
N LEU A 76 3.80 16.16 26.42
CA LEU A 76 3.38 16.58 25.08
C LEU A 76 3.02 18.07 25.09
N LEU A 77 3.56 18.84 24.15
CA LEU A 77 3.26 20.27 23.94
C LEU A 77 3.33 21.06 25.26
N THR A 78 4.41 20.87 26.00
CA THR A 78 4.62 21.41 27.36
C THR A 78 4.57 22.94 27.41
N ALA A 79 4.94 23.60 26.31
CA ALA A 79 4.86 25.04 26.13
C ALA A 79 3.42 25.59 26.10
N LEU A 80 2.41 24.74 25.87
CA LEU A 80 1.00 25.14 25.91
C LEU A 80 0.45 25.14 27.34
N ASN A 81 -0.31 26.18 27.66
CA ASN A 81 -1.20 26.17 28.80
C ASN A 81 -2.41 25.25 28.56
N ASP A 82 -3.16 24.93 29.59
CA ASP A 82 -4.23 23.93 29.50
C ASP A 82 -5.35 24.33 28.51
N GLU A 83 -5.65 25.63 28.39
CA GLU A 83 -6.64 26.15 27.44
C GLU A 83 -6.19 25.93 26.00
N LYS A 84 -4.97 26.34 25.65
CA LYS A 84 -4.41 26.20 24.30
C LYS A 84 -4.12 24.75 23.95
N TYR A 85 -3.74 23.94 24.93
CA TYR A 85 -3.60 22.50 24.77
C TYR A 85 -4.93 21.85 24.39
N LYS A 86 -6.02 22.19 25.10
CA LYS A 86 -7.37 21.71 24.78
C LYS A 86 -7.85 22.18 23.41
N GLU A 87 -7.58 23.45 23.05
CA GLU A 87 -7.88 23.97 21.72
C GLU A 87 -7.12 23.22 20.62
N PHE A 88 -5.84 22.90 20.83
CA PHE A 88 -5.05 22.11 19.90
C PHE A 88 -5.59 20.68 19.74
N TYR A 89 -5.92 20.03 20.85
CA TYR A 89 -6.57 18.72 20.85
C TYR A 89 -7.87 18.73 20.04
N LEU A 90 -8.77 19.68 20.32
CA LEU A 90 -10.03 19.82 19.58
C LEU A 90 -9.79 20.12 18.10
N HIS A 91 -8.74 20.89 17.76
CA HIS A 91 -8.35 21.14 16.39
C HIS A 91 -7.93 19.84 15.67
N MET A 92 -7.10 19.02 16.31
CA MET A 92 -6.67 17.73 15.77
C MET A 92 -7.85 16.75 15.58
N LEU A 93 -8.84 16.79 16.46
CA LEU A 93 -10.06 16.00 16.34
C LEU A 93 -11.00 16.46 15.22
N THR A 94 -11.16 17.78 15.05
CA THR A 94 -12.20 18.36 14.18
C THR A 94 -11.71 18.67 12.77
N ARG A 95 -10.39 18.82 12.57
CA ARG A 95 -9.82 19.24 11.29
C ARG A 95 -8.75 18.27 10.82
N SER A 96 -9.02 17.61 9.70
CA SER A 96 -8.06 16.73 9.02
C SER A 96 -6.95 17.48 8.26
N ASP A 97 -6.94 18.82 8.28
CA ASP A 97 -6.07 19.62 7.41
C ASP A 97 -4.71 19.97 8.03
N LEU A 98 -4.54 19.81 9.34
CA LEU A 98 -3.23 19.88 10.00
C LEU A 98 -2.66 18.47 10.13
N ARG A 99 -1.46 18.28 9.58
CA ARG A 99 -0.77 16.98 9.52
C ARG A 99 0.70 17.15 9.83
N PHE A 100 1.30 16.13 10.42
CA PHE A 100 2.71 16.15 10.81
C PHE A 100 3.44 15.08 10.01
N PRO A 101 4.07 15.43 8.87
CA PRO A 101 4.88 14.48 8.13
C PRO A 101 6.03 13.97 8.99
N ASP A 102 6.29 12.65 8.98
CA ASP A 102 7.43 12.06 9.68
C ASP A 102 8.76 12.38 8.96
N VAL A 103 9.34 13.53 9.30
CA VAL A 103 10.61 14.01 8.76
C VAL A 103 11.76 13.07 9.15
N HIS A 104 11.71 12.44 10.32
CA HIS A 104 12.77 11.53 10.76
C HIS A 104 12.80 10.27 9.92
N LEU A 105 11.64 9.67 9.67
CA LEU A 105 11.52 8.55 8.77
C LEU A 105 12.02 8.96 7.38
N LEU A 106 11.56 10.12 6.86
CA LEU A 106 11.99 10.64 5.57
C LEU A 106 13.53 10.77 5.46
N MET A 107 14.20 11.33 6.46
CA MET A 107 15.67 11.47 6.44
C MET A 107 16.41 10.13 6.50
N ARG A 108 15.79 9.09 7.05
CA ARG A 108 16.34 7.72 7.09
C ARG A 108 16.20 6.97 5.78
N THR A 109 15.62 7.58 4.75
CA THR A 109 15.44 6.90 3.46
C THR A 109 16.78 6.50 2.87
N THR A 110 16.93 5.21 2.61
CA THR A 110 18.15 4.63 2.04
C THR A 110 18.22 4.87 0.54
N ARG A 111 19.43 4.71 -0.02
CA ARG A 111 19.62 4.76 -1.47
C ARG A 111 18.85 3.65 -2.20
N ALA A 112 18.70 2.47 -1.57
CA ALA A 112 17.96 1.36 -2.15
C ALA A 112 16.46 1.69 -2.24
N GLU A 113 15.89 2.26 -1.17
CA GLU A 113 14.51 2.75 -1.16
C GLU A 113 14.28 3.80 -2.24
N GLY A 114 15.18 4.79 -2.34
CA GLY A 114 15.10 5.82 -3.39
C GLY A 114 15.12 5.24 -4.82
N LYS A 115 15.87 4.17 -5.06
CA LYS A 115 15.89 3.48 -6.36
C LYS A 115 14.54 2.82 -6.65
N VAL A 116 14.01 2.02 -5.72
CA VAL A 116 12.70 1.37 -5.89
C VAL A 116 11.61 2.42 -6.15
N MET A 117 11.59 3.49 -5.36
CA MET A 117 10.67 4.62 -5.56
C MET A 117 10.77 5.19 -6.98
N SER A 118 12.00 5.46 -7.46
CA SER A 118 12.21 5.94 -8.83
C SER A 118 11.75 4.93 -9.91
N THR A 119 11.96 3.63 -9.69
CA THR A 119 11.52 2.57 -10.59
C THR A 119 10.00 2.52 -10.69
N ILE A 120 9.28 2.65 -9.56
CA ILE A 120 7.81 2.71 -9.56
C ILE A 120 7.31 3.93 -10.36
N VAL A 121 7.89 5.11 -10.14
CA VAL A 121 7.54 6.33 -10.88
C VAL A 121 7.82 6.16 -12.38
N ALA A 122 8.91 5.45 -12.74
CA ALA A 122 9.20 5.10 -14.13
C ALA A 122 8.13 4.19 -14.74
N HIS A 123 7.68 3.13 -14.04
CA HIS A 123 6.57 2.28 -14.53
C HIS A 123 5.32 3.09 -14.82
N ILE A 124 4.95 4.00 -13.93
CA ILE A 124 3.81 4.90 -14.12
C ILE A 124 4.04 5.80 -15.33
N GLY A 125 5.28 6.26 -15.54
CA GLY A 125 5.67 7.00 -16.73
C GLY A 125 5.33 6.23 -18.01
N TYR A 126 5.65 4.93 -18.06
CA TYR A 126 5.25 4.07 -19.17
C TYR A 126 3.76 3.83 -19.27
N TRP A 127 3.00 3.80 -18.16
CA TRP A 127 1.53 3.68 -18.22
C TRP A 127 0.87 4.88 -18.87
N LEU A 128 1.42 6.07 -18.61
CA LEU A 128 0.81 7.35 -18.94
C LEU A 128 1.39 7.98 -20.21
N ASN A 129 2.49 7.46 -20.72
CA ASN A 129 3.15 7.96 -21.91
C ASN A 129 3.79 6.80 -22.68
N ASN A 130 3.49 6.69 -23.97
CA ASN A 130 4.04 5.66 -24.85
C ASN A 130 5.52 5.87 -25.18
N GLU A 131 5.99 7.12 -25.04
CA GLU A 131 7.41 7.49 -25.21
C GLU A 131 7.91 8.17 -23.93
N PRO A 132 8.01 7.46 -22.80
CA PRO A 132 8.59 8.04 -21.61
C PRO A 132 10.08 8.27 -21.86
N ALA A 133 10.60 9.41 -21.40
CA ALA A 133 12.02 9.70 -21.50
C ALA A 133 12.82 8.54 -20.89
N VAL A 134 13.64 7.88 -21.70
CA VAL A 134 14.43 6.73 -21.26
C VAL A 134 15.35 7.16 -20.13
N VAL A 135 15.29 6.46 -19.01
CA VAL A 135 16.18 6.67 -17.86
C VAL A 135 17.57 6.15 -18.22
N GLN A 136 18.31 6.85 -19.09
CA GLN A 136 19.72 6.55 -19.34
C GLN A 136 20.58 7.12 -18.20
N ASP A 137 21.60 6.38 -17.79
CA ASP A 137 22.20 6.53 -16.47
C ASP A 137 23.15 7.73 -16.31
N ARG A 138 23.49 8.49 -17.38
CA ARG A 138 24.59 9.48 -17.33
C ARG A 138 24.33 10.84 -17.98
N ASN A 139 23.18 11.47 -17.70
CA ASN A 139 22.97 12.87 -18.09
C ASN A 139 22.73 13.74 -16.85
N ALA A 140 23.35 14.92 -16.79
CA ALA A 140 23.21 15.84 -15.65
C ALA A 140 21.88 16.61 -15.71
N ASN A 141 21.27 16.71 -16.90
CA ASN A 141 20.01 17.41 -17.16
C ASN A 141 18.83 16.44 -17.32
N LYS A 142 18.82 15.30 -16.64
CA LYS A 142 17.72 14.35 -16.79
C LYS A 142 16.41 14.99 -16.32
N PRO A 143 15.35 14.97 -17.14
CA PRO A 143 14.05 15.46 -16.70
C PRO A 143 13.54 14.63 -15.53
N LEU A 144 12.80 15.27 -14.62
CA LEU A 144 12.08 14.58 -13.55
C LEU A 144 11.13 13.53 -14.13
N LEU A 145 11.08 12.35 -13.51
CA LEU A 145 10.30 11.21 -14.02
C LEU A 145 8.82 11.55 -14.20
N ARG A 146 8.24 12.30 -13.25
CA ARG A 146 6.84 12.76 -13.30
C ARG A 146 6.47 13.59 -14.54
N ARG A 147 7.45 14.13 -15.28
CA ARG A 147 7.16 14.86 -16.53
C ARG A 147 6.50 13.95 -17.56
N ALA A 148 6.76 12.63 -17.51
CA ALA A 148 6.06 11.65 -18.32
C ALA A 148 4.56 11.57 -18.03
N PHE A 149 4.08 12.05 -16.87
CA PHE A 149 2.65 11.99 -16.52
C PHE A 149 1.86 13.13 -17.18
N ILE A 150 2.53 14.23 -17.51
CA ILE A 150 1.91 15.49 -17.95
C ILE A 150 1.03 15.29 -19.19
N PRO A 151 1.43 14.57 -20.26
CA PRO A 151 0.58 14.37 -21.43
C PRO A 151 -0.76 13.71 -21.12
N ALA A 152 -0.79 12.69 -20.26
CA ALA A 152 -2.05 12.07 -19.83
C ALA A 152 -2.89 13.02 -18.97
N LEU A 153 -2.25 13.73 -18.02
CA LEU A 153 -2.93 14.65 -17.11
C LEU A 153 -3.47 15.91 -17.79
N GLN A 154 -2.85 16.36 -18.90
CA GLN A 154 -3.31 17.52 -19.68
C GLN A 154 -4.74 17.35 -20.19
N LYS A 155 -5.14 16.12 -20.54
CA LYS A 155 -6.50 15.82 -21.02
C LYS A 155 -7.57 16.20 -20.00
N LYS A 156 -7.30 15.99 -18.70
CA LYS A 156 -8.24 16.22 -17.60
C LYS A 156 -8.05 17.57 -16.91
N TYR A 157 -6.80 18.01 -16.77
CA TYR A 157 -6.44 19.14 -15.91
C TYR A 157 -5.90 20.36 -16.66
N GLY A 158 -5.68 20.26 -17.98
CA GLY A 158 -5.18 21.36 -18.81
C GLY A 158 -3.93 22.01 -18.22
N LYS A 159 -4.02 23.30 -17.91
CA LYS A 159 -2.92 24.11 -17.33
C LYS A 159 -2.45 23.60 -15.95
N ASN A 160 -3.31 22.89 -15.21
CA ASN A 160 -2.98 22.35 -13.88
C ASN A 160 -2.29 20.99 -13.93
N ALA A 161 -2.02 20.42 -15.11
CA ALA A 161 -1.41 19.10 -15.27
C ALA A 161 -0.05 18.96 -14.58
N ASN A 162 0.78 20.01 -14.59
CA ASN A 162 2.06 19.99 -13.88
C ASN A 162 1.89 19.87 -12.36
N GLN A 163 0.97 20.64 -11.78
CA GLN A 163 0.67 20.56 -10.35
C GLN A 163 0.11 19.19 -9.97
N LYS A 164 -0.79 18.66 -10.80
CA LYS A 164 -1.35 17.31 -10.60
C LYS A 164 -0.32 16.19 -10.76
N SER A 165 0.73 16.39 -11.55
CA SER A 165 1.80 15.39 -11.64
C SER A 165 2.67 15.35 -10.39
N ILE A 166 2.88 16.49 -9.72
CA ILE A 166 3.54 16.55 -8.39
C ILE A 166 2.68 15.84 -7.35
N GLU A 167 1.38 16.14 -7.32
CA GLU A 167 0.45 15.50 -6.37
C GLU A 167 0.38 13.99 -6.56
N LEU A 168 0.35 13.52 -7.81
CA LEU A 168 0.34 12.09 -8.13
C LEU A 168 1.65 11.41 -7.70
N GLU A 169 2.80 12.00 -8.03
CA GLU A 169 4.10 11.48 -7.60
C GLU A 169 4.16 11.38 -6.07
N TYR A 170 3.71 12.43 -5.37
CA TYR A 170 3.67 12.44 -3.91
C TYR A 170 2.79 11.32 -3.33
N GLN A 171 1.55 11.17 -3.83
CA GLN A 171 0.62 10.14 -3.33
C GLN A 171 1.16 8.73 -3.51
N VAL A 172 1.69 8.43 -4.70
CA VAL A 172 2.27 7.11 -4.99
C VAL A 172 3.48 6.85 -4.12
N LEU A 173 4.39 7.83 -3.99
CA LEU A 173 5.63 7.61 -3.25
C LEU A 173 5.42 7.51 -1.74
N MET A 174 4.41 8.20 -1.19
CA MET A 174 3.97 7.95 0.19
C MET A 174 3.46 6.52 0.36
N TYR A 175 2.59 6.06 -0.55
CA TYR A 175 2.06 4.69 -0.51
C TYR A 175 3.17 3.62 -0.65
N VAL A 176 4.10 3.80 -1.59
CA VAL A 176 5.24 2.89 -1.80
C VAL A 176 6.11 2.80 -0.56
N ARG A 177 6.30 3.91 0.15
CA ARG A 177 7.09 3.95 1.37
C ARG A 177 6.44 3.14 2.49
N GLU A 178 5.13 3.30 2.69
CA GLU A 178 4.36 2.56 3.70
C GLU A 178 4.35 1.05 3.41
N HIS A 179 4.43 0.67 2.14
CA HIS A 179 4.40 -0.72 1.68
C HIS A 179 5.75 -1.22 1.14
N PHE A 180 6.86 -0.59 1.55
CA PHE A 180 8.18 -0.86 0.97
C PHE A 180 8.58 -2.32 1.08
N SER A 181 8.42 -2.92 2.27
CA SER A 181 8.74 -4.33 2.52
C SER A 181 7.95 -5.30 1.64
N THR A 182 6.71 -4.96 1.29
CA THR A 182 5.87 -5.79 0.41
C THR A 182 6.29 -5.66 -1.06
N ILE A 183 6.78 -4.49 -1.48
CA ILE A 183 7.24 -4.25 -2.86
C ILE A 183 8.58 -4.95 -3.11
N THR A 184 9.45 -4.98 -2.10
CA THR A 184 10.77 -5.62 -2.17
C THR A 184 10.75 -7.06 -1.68
N ASP A 185 9.59 -7.65 -1.44
CA ASP A 185 9.50 -9.06 -1.11
C ASP A 185 9.95 -9.90 -2.32
N LYS A 186 10.58 -11.05 -2.08
CA LYS A 186 11.10 -11.93 -3.15
C LYS A 186 10.01 -12.31 -4.15
N ALA A 187 8.77 -12.42 -3.69
CA ALA A 187 7.62 -12.74 -4.52
C ALA A 187 7.23 -11.61 -5.50
N ALA A 188 7.63 -10.36 -5.24
CA ALA A 188 7.22 -9.18 -5.99
C ALA A 188 8.39 -8.40 -6.61
N GLU A 189 9.63 -8.65 -6.17
CA GLU A 189 10.84 -7.93 -6.61
C GLU A 189 11.01 -7.98 -8.13
N HIS A 190 10.74 -9.14 -8.74
CA HIS A 190 10.85 -9.32 -10.20
C HIS A 190 9.93 -8.39 -11.01
N PHE A 191 8.84 -7.87 -10.43
CA PHE A 191 7.97 -6.92 -11.13
C PHE A 191 8.64 -5.56 -11.35
N LEU A 192 9.65 -5.20 -10.56
CA LEU A 192 10.40 -3.94 -10.68
C LEU A 192 11.24 -3.88 -11.96
N ASP A 193 11.69 -5.03 -12.47
CA ASP A 193 12.51 -5.09 -13.68
C ASP A 193 11.68 -5.33 -14.95
N GLN A 194 10.41 -5.74 -14.80
CA GLN A 194 9.51 -6.02 -15.91
C GLN A 194 8.74 -4.76 -16.34
N PHE A 195 9.24 -4.03 -17.33
CA PHE A 195 8.56 -2.86 -17.88
C PHE A 195 7.52 -3.23 -18.95
N PRO A 196 6.49 -2.40 -19.18
CA PRO A 196 5.39 -2.69 -20.14
C PRO A 196 5.81 -2.56 -21.61
N THR A 197 7.11 -2.69 -21.90
CA THR A 197 7.71 -2.74 -23.24
C THR A 197 8.16 -4.15 -23.61
N SER A 198 8.21 -5.08 -22.65
CA SER A 198 8.62 -6.46 -22.90
C SER A 198 7.51 -7.25 -23.58
N THR A 199 7.73 -7.63 -24.83
CA THR A 199 6.82 -8.46 -25.65
C THR A 199 6.63 -9.89 -25.11
N GLU A 200 7.39 -10.29 -24.10
CA GLU A 200 7.49 -11.70 -23.67
C GLU A 200 6.66 -12.08 -22.43
N HIS A 201 6.09 -11.14 -21.67
CA HIS A 201 5.38 -11.46 -20.43
C HIS A 201 4.05 -10.72 -20.28
N ASP A 202 3.06 -11.40 -19.68
CA ASP A 202 1.80 -10.79 -19.25
C ASP A 202 2.08 -9.78 -18.13
N TYR A 203 2.37 -8.53 -18.53
CA TYR A 203 2.63 -7.41 -17.64
C TYR A 203 1.56 -7.27 -16.55
N ASN A 204 0.33 -7.68 -16.85
CA ASN A 204 -0.82 -7.61 -15.96
C ASN A 204 -0.71 -8.51 -14.72
N GLY A 205 0.13 -9.55 -14.75
CA GLY A 205 0.28 -10.49 -13.63
C GLY A 205 0.64 -9.80 -12.31
N ARG A 206 1.31 -8.63 -12.35
CA ARG A 206 1.62 -7.83 -11.15
C ARG A 206 0.40 -7.35 -10.41
N PHE A 207 -0.73 -7.15 -11.09
CA PHE A 207 -1.95 -6.66 -10.45
C PHE A 207 -2.69 -7.76 -9.66
N ASP A 208 -2.23 -9.03 -9.75
CA ASP A 208 -2.58 -10.06 -8.77
C ASP A 208 -2.02 -9.69 -7.37
N HIS A 209 -0.93 -8.91 -7.30
CA HIS A 209 -0.31 -8.41 -6.08
C HIS A 209 -0.99 -7.12 -5.59
N SER A 210 -1.45 -7.12 -4.34
CA SER A 210 -2.28 -6.05 -3.77
C SER A 210 -1.60 -4.68 -3.83
N THR A 211 -0.30 -4.58 -3.53
CA THR A 211 0.41 -3.30 -3.56
C THR A 211 0.50 -2.70 -4.96
N TRP A 212 0.76 -3.52 -5.98
CA TRP A 212 0.81 -3.07 -7.38
C TRP A 212 -0.57 -2.69 -7.90
N LYS A 213 -1.61 -3.44 -7.51
CA LYS A 213 -3.01 -3.08 -7.78
C LYS A 213 -3.37 -1.74 -7.14
N ASN A 214 -2.99 -1.51 -5.89
CA ASN A 214 -3.30 -0.27 -5.19
C ASN A 214 -2.57 0.94 -5.79
N ILE A 215 -1.31 0.77 -6.24
CA ILE A 215 -0.61 1.80 -7.02
C ILE A 215 -1.42 2.14 -8.29
N LEU A 216 -1.89 1.14 -9.04
CA LEU A 216 -2.73 1.35 -10.21
C LEU A 216 -4.04 2.09 -9.87
N ILE A 217 -4.69 1.76 -8.75
CA ILE A 217 -5.90 2.45 -8.28
C ILE A 217 -5.60 3.93 -7.98
N ILE A 218 -4.50 4.23 -7.27
CA ILE A 218 -4.08 5.62 -6.99
C ILE A 218 -3.87 6.40 -8.30
N VAL A 219 -3.16 5.80 -9.27
CA VAL A 219 -2.94 6.44 -10.57
C VAL A 219 -4.26 6.67 -11.31
N HIS A 220 -5.13 5.65 -11.37
CA HIS A 220 -6.42 5.75 -12.04
C HIS A 220 -7.33 6.81 -11.39
N ALA A 221 -7.34 6.94 -10.06
CA ALA A 221 -8.14 7.95 -9.37
C ALA A 221 -7.78 9.39 -9.81
N VAL A 222 -6.50 9.66 -10.05
CA VAL A 222 -6.03 10.97 -10.51
C VAL A 222 -6.21 11.11 -12.03
N VAL A 223 -5.69 10.17 -12.80
CA VAL A 223 -5.60 10.28 -14.26
C VAL A 223 -6.94 10.03 -14.96
N GLY A 224 -7.79 9.17 -14.40
CA GLY A 224 -8.99 8.67 -15.05
C GLY A 224 -8.68 7.72 -16.23
N PRO A 225 -9.61 7.57 -17.18
CA PRO A 225 -9.49 6.64 -18.31
C PRO A 225 -8.58 7.19 -19.43
N HIS A 226 -7.35 7.58 -19.06
CA HIS A 226 -6.38 8.22 -19.95
C HIS A 226 -5.02 7.53 -19.94
N PHE A 227 -4.99 6.22 -19.63
CA PHE A 227 -3.81 5.38 -19.82
C PHE A 227 -3.47 5.27 -21.30
N GLN A 228 -2.20 5.39 -21.63
CA GLN A 228 -1.74 5.42 -23.02
C GLN A 228 -1.16 4.09 -23.49
N ASN A 229 -0.58 3.32 -22.55
CA ASN A 229 0.07 2.05 -22.85
C ASN A 229 -0.92 0.88 -22.85
N GLU A 230 -0.81 0.01 -23.86
CA GLU A 230 -1.70 -1.14 -24.07
C GLU A 230 -1.73 -2.10 -22.87
N ALA A 231 -0.61 -2.26 -22.17
CA ALA A 231 -0.49 -3.15 -21.01
C ALA A 231 -1.43 -2.77 -19.86
N VAL A 232 -1.92 -1.54 -19.80
CA VAL A 232 -2.87 -1.05 -18.78
C VAL A 232 -4.12 -0.42 -19.39
N ALA A 233 -4.27 -0.42 -20.71
CA ALA A 233 -5.34 0.25 -21.42
C ALA A 233 -6.75 -0.27 -21.08
N ARG A 234 -6.89 -1.52 -20.60
CA ARG A 234 -8.16 -2.06 -20.08
C ARG A 234 -8.76 -1.19 -18.97
N CYS A 235 -7.91 -0.53 -18.18
CA CYS A 235 -8.33 0.36 -17.09
C CYS A 235 -8.97 1.67 -17.60
N ASN A 236 -8.98 1.91 -18.91
CA ASN A 236 -9.76 3.01 -19.49
C ASN A 236 -11.25 2.67 -19.59
N HIS A 237 -11.62 1.39 -19.50
CA HIS A 237 -12.99 0.90 -19.63
C HIS A 237 -13.46 0.15 -18.39
N GLU A 238 -12.55 -0.40 -17.60
CA GLU A 238 -12.81 -1.17 -16.38
C GLU A 238 -12.26 -0.44 -15.16
N ASP A 239 -13.01 -0.44 -14.06
CA ASP A 239 -12.53 0.09 -12.78
C ASP A 239 -11.45 -0.85 -12.21
N PRO A 240 -10.19 -0.41 -11.97
CA PRO A 240 -9.15 -1.24 -11.39
C PRO A 240 -9.51 -1.89 -10.04
N ASN A 241 -10.48 -1.35 -9.30
CA ASN A 241 -10.98 -1.97 -8.07
C ASN A 241 -11.56 -3.37 -8.31
N THR A 242 -12.12 -3.61 -9.51
CA THR A 242 -12.69 -4.91 -9.94
C THR A 242 -11.65 -6.00 -10.16
N ILE A 243 -10.38 -5.64 -10.35
CA ILE A 243 -9.29 -6.62 -10.53
C ILE A 243 -9.19 -7.43 -9.24
N GLN A 244 -9.52 -8.72 -9.28
CA GLN A 244 -9.37 -9.57 -8.10
C GLN A 244 -7.88 -9.79 -7.84
N SER A 245 -7.36 -9.23 -6.74
CA SER A 245 -6.04 -9.62 -6.22
C SER A 245 -6.08 -11.12 -5.90
N LYS A 246 -5.04 -11.86 -6.25
CA LYS A 246 -4.93 -13.30 -5.97
C LYS A 246 -3.84 -13.55 -4.92
N PRO A 247 -4.02 -13.08 -3.67
CA PRO A 247 -3.02 -13.23 -2.61
C PRO A 247 -2.65 -14.70 -2.41
N LEU A 248 -3.62 -15.61 -2.53
CA LEU A 248 -3.39 -17.05 -2.46
C LEU A 248 -2.41 -17.57 -3.53
N LYS A 249 -2.46 -17.05 -4.77
CA LYS A 249 -1.52 -17.45 -5.83
C LYS A 249 -0.10 -16.97 -5.51
N SER A 250 0.04 -15.76 -4.96
CA SER A 250 1.33 -15.21 -4.53
C SER A 250 1.90 -16.01 -3.35
N ILE A 251 1.11 -16.24 -2.30
CA ILE A 251 1.49 -17.07 -1.14
C ILE A 251 1.93 -18.47 -1.60
N LEU A 252 1.17 -19.09 -2.52
CA LEU A 252 1.51 -20.41 -3.06
C LEU A 252 2.83 -20.41 -3.83
N HIS A 253 3.11 -19.40 -4.65
CA HIS A 253 4.39 -19.30 -5.35
C HIS A 253 5.53 -19.13 -4.35
N SER A 254 5.42 -18.22 -3.39
CA SER A 254 6.45 -18.00 -2.37
C SER A 254 6.75 -19.28 -1.57
N ILE A 255 5.72 -20.01 -1.16
CA ILE A 255 5.89 -21.29 -0.45
C ILE A 255 6.52 -22.34 -1.37
N CYS A 256 6.08 -22.44 -2.63
CA CYS A 256 6.64 -23.39 -3.58
C CYS A 256 8.11 -23.08 -3.89
N ASP A 257 8.52 -21.81 -3.96
CA ASP A 257 9.90 -21.40 -4.21
C ASP A 257 10.81 -21.76 -3.02
N VAL A 258 10.32 -21.55 -1.79
CA VAL A 258 11.03 -21.96 -0.56
C VAL A 258 11.17 -23.48 -0.51
N ILE A 259 10.09 -24.22 -0.77
CA ILE A 259 10.09 -25.68 -0.77
C ILE A 259 11.02 -26.22 -1.87
N SER A 260 11.00 -25.63 -3.06
CA SER A 260 11.85 -26.05 -4.18
C SER A 260 13.33 -25.76 -3.96
N SER A 261 13.64 -24.78 -3.12
CA SER A 261 15.02 -24.40 -2.77
C SER A 261 15.61 -25.24 -1.62
N SER A 262 14.81 -26.07 -0.94
CA SER A 262 15.32 -26.97 0.11
C SER A 262 16.25 -28.04 -0.48
N PRO A 263 17.41 -28.32 0.14
CA PRO A 263 18.34 -29.37 -0.32
C PRO A 263 17.67 -30.74 -0.45
N GLU A 264 16.77 -31.07 0.48
CA GLU A 264 16.05 -32.34 0.55
C GLU A 264 15.11 -32.55 -0.65
N ILE A 265 14.61 -31.46 -1.24
CA ILE A 265 13.68 -31.49 -2.37
C ILE A 265 14.43 -31.28 -3.69
N SER A 266 15.34 -30.31 -3.75
CA SER A 266 16.14 -30.03 -4.94
C SER A 266 17.06 -31.19 -5.33
N GLN A 267 17.56 -31.98 -4.36
CA GLN A 267 18.38 -33.16 -4.62
C GLN A 267 17.56 -34.45 -4.81
N SER A 268 16.24 -34.40 -4.59
CA SER A 268 15.36 -35.56 -4.77
C SER A 268 15.08 -35.81 -6.26
N SER A 269 15.38 -37.03 -6.72
CA SER A 269 15.09 -37.48 -8.09
C SER A 269 13.59 -37.57 -8.42
N VAL A 270 12.71 -37.48 -7.42
CA VAL A 270 11.25 -37.54 -7.56
C VAL A 270 10.62 -36.19 -7.26
N LEU A 271 10.97 -35.54 -6.15
CA LEU A 271 10.34 -34.31 -5.68
C LEU A 271 10.90 -33.05 -6.37
N GLY A 272 12.16 -33.05 -6.77
CA GLY A 272 12.79 -31.95 -7.52
C GLY A 272 12.39 -31.91 -9.00
N LYS A 273 11.58 -32.88 -9.47
CA LYS A 273 11.08 -32.87 -10.84
C LYS A 273 10.13 -31.69 -11.04
N LYS A 274 10.30 -30.97 -12.16
CA LYS A 274 9.45 -29.84 -12.57
C LYS A 274 7.94 -30.17 -12.49
N ALA A 275 7.55 -31.37 -12.88
CA ALA A 275 6.16 -31.82 -12.80
C ALA A 275 5.65 -31.92 -11.35
N ALA A 276 6.46 -32.40 -10.41
CA ALA A 276 6.08 -32.48 -8.99
C ALA A 276 5.93 -31.07 -8.38
N ILE A 277 6.90 -30.19 -8.64
CA ILE A 277 6.86 -28.78 -8.21
C ILE A 277 5.64 -28.05 -8.79
N GLN A 278 5.29 -28.30 -10.06
CA GLN A 278 4.11 -27.69 -10.70
C GLN A 278 2.78 -28.18 -10.13
N THR A 279 2.72 -29.38 -9.56
CA THR A 279 1.50 -29.90 -8.91
C THR A 279 1.34 -29.44 -7.45
N LEU A 280 2.40 -28.93 -6.84
CA LEU A 280 2.42 -28.53 -5.43
C LEU A 280 1.47 -27.35 -5.12
N PRO A 281 1.41 -26.27 -5.93
CA PRO A 281 0.46 -25.18 -5.71
C PRO A 281 -1.00 -25.67 -5.63
N ALA A 282 -1.38 -26.64 -6.47
CA ALA A 282 -2.74 -27.17 -6.48
C ALA A 282 -3.06 -27.95 -5.18
N LYS A 283 -2.08 -28.65 -4.60
CA LYS A 283 -2.25 -29.38 -3.33
C LYS A 283 -2.28 -28.46 -2.11
N LEU A 284 -1.48 -27.41 -2.11
CA LEU A 284 -1.39 -26.47 -0.98
C LEU A 284 -2.54 -25.47 -0.97
N ARG A 285 -3.12 -25.14 -2.13
CA ARG A 285 -4.21 -24.17 -2.26
C ARG A 285 -5.36 -24.38 -1.27
N PRO A 286 -6.01 -25.55 -1.17
CA PRO A 286 -7.13 -25.74 -0.25
C PRO A 286 -6.71 -25.70 1.23
N ILE A 287 -5.48 -26.11 1.54
CA ILE A 287 -4.94 -26.10 2.91
C ILE A 287 -4.76 -24.66 3.39
N ILE A 288 -4.14 -23.82 2.55
CA ILE A 288 -3.88 -22.41 2.88
C ILE A 288 -5.19 -21.62 2.90
N ALA A 289 -6.12 -21.87 1.96
CA ALA A 289 -7.43 -21.22 1.98
C ALA A 289 -8.18 -21.51 3.27
N ARG A 290 -8.20 -22.77 3.74
CA ARG A 290 -8.81 -23.14 5.02
C ARG A 290 -8.12 -22.48 6.20
N TRP A 291 -6.79 -22.59 6.28
CA TRP A 291 -6.01 -21.96 7.35
C TRP A 291 -6.26 -20.44 7.42
N ALA A 292 -6.30 -19.75 6.28
CA ALA A 292 -6.56 -18.31 6.23
C ALA A 292 -7.97 -17.95 6.73
N VAL A 293 -9.00 -18.75 6.40
CA VAL A 293 -10.35 -18.57 6.96
C VAL A 293 -10.33 -18.78 8.48
N ASP A 294 -9.69 -19.85 8.96
CA ASP A 294 -9.63 -20.16 10.40
C ASP A 294 -8.92 -19.04 11.18
N GLN A 295 -7.84 -18.47 10.64
CA GLN A 295 -7.17 -17.31 11.26
C GLN A 295 -8.06 -16.06 11.26
N CYS A 296 -8.83 -15.83 10.19
CA CYS A 296 -9.77 -14.71 10.15
C CYS A 296 -10.90 -14.90 11.17
N ASP A 297 -11.42 -16.12 11.31
CA ASP A 297 -12.45 -16.46 12.29
C ASP A 297 -11.94 -16.27 13.73
N ASN A 298 -10.75 -16.80 14.03
CA ASN A 298 -10.10 -16.59 15.34
C ASN A 298 -9.87 -15.11 15.64
N ALA A 299 -9.45 -14.32 14.66
CA ALA A 299 -9.27 -12.87 14.83
C ALA A 299 -10.61 -12.18 15.14
N LEU A 300 -11.68 -12.53 14.42
CA LEU A 300 -13.01 -11.97 14.65
C LEU A 300 -13.58 -12.36 16.03
N GLU A 301 -13.28 -13.57 16.52
CA GLU A 301 -13.71 -14.04 17.85
C GLU A 301 -12.92 -13.36 18.99
N LEU A 302 -11.59 -13.40 18.93
CA LEU A 302 -10.70 -12.96 20.02
C LEU A 302 -10.76 -11.47 20.29
N TYR A 303 -10.97 -10.66 19.25
CA TYR A 303 -10.81 -9.21 19.38
C TYR A 303 -12.15 -8.47 19.48
N SER A 304 -13.30 -9.16 19.38
CA SER A 304 -14.67 -8.59 19.31
C SER A 304 -15.06 -7.58 20.41
N ALA A 305 -14.27 -7.48 21.49
CA ALA A 305 -14.43 -6.50 22.56
C ALA A 305 -13.67 -5.17 22.35
N ASP A 306 -12.59 -5.14 21.55
CA ASP A 306 -11.64 -4.01 21.47
C ASP A 306 -11.54 -3.34 20.09
N TRP A 307 -12.26 -3.83 19.06
CA TRP A 307 -12.16 -3.23 17.72
C TRP A 307 -12.84 -1.86 17.63
N GLN A 308 -12.11 -0.88 17.11
CA GLN A 308 -12.71 0.30 16.49
C GLN A 308 -13.19 -0.02 15.06
N HIS A 309 -14.27 0.63 14.65
CA HIS A 309 -15.21 0.22 13.59
C HIS A 309 -14.67 -0.05 12.16
N ALA A 310 -13.38 0.15 11.85
CA ALA A 310 -12.82 -0.08 10.51
C ALA A 310 -12.14 -1.45 10.34
N GLU A 311 -11.51 -1.95 11.40
CA GLU A 311 -10.66 -3.14 11.33
C GLU A 311 -11.49 -4.44 11.20
N PRO A 312 -12.71 -4.60 11.79
CA PRO A 312 -13.54 -5.79 11.56
C PRO A 312 -14.07 -5.88 10.13
N ALA A 313 -14.30 -4.74 9.49
CA ALA A 313 -14.76 -4.68 8.11
C ALA A 313 -13.67 -5.17 7.15
N ARG A 314 -12.41 -4.82 7.41
CA ARG A 314 -11.25 -5.30 6.64
C ARG A 314 -11.04 -6.79 6.82
N VAL A 315 -11.09 -7.30 8.05
CA VAL A 315 -10.96 -8.75 8.30
C VAL A 315 -12.13 -9.53 7.73
N LYS A 316 -13.36 -9.02 7.78
CA LYS A 316 -14.51 -9.63 7.10
C LYS A 316 -14.36 -9.64 5.57
N ALA A 317 -13.87 -8.54 4.99
CA ALA A 317 -13.60 -8.49 3.55
C ALA A 317 -12.50 -9.48 3.15
N GLU A 318 -11.45 -9.61 3.96
CA GLU A 318 -10.35 -10.57 3.74
C GLU A 318 -10.84 -12.02 3.87
N ARG A 319 -11.61 -12.32 4.93
CA ARG A 319 -12.27 -13.62 5.12
C ARG A 319 -13.13 -14.01 3.92
N THR A 320 -13.92 -13.07 3.40
CA THR A 320 -14.82 -13.32 2.27
C THR A 320 -14.03 -13.78 1.03
N LYS A 321 -12.83 -13.22 0.79
CA LYS A 321 -11.96 -13.66 -0.32
C LYS A 321 -11.57 -15.13 -0.19
N TYR A 322 -11.19 -15.57 1.01
CA TYR A 322 -10.75 -16.95 1.25
C TYR A 322 -11.90 -17.95 1.35
N VAL A 323 -13.08 -17.53 1.81
CA VAL A 323 -14.30 -18.35 1.81
C VAL A 323 -14.72 -18.70 0.39
N VAL A 324 -14.79 -17.71 -0.52
CA VAL A 324 -15.11 -17.96 -1.94
C VAL A 324 -14.13 -18.95 -2.57
N LEU A 325 -12.84 -18.84 -2.25
CA LEU A 325 -11.81 -19.76 -2.75
C LEU A 325 -11.92 -21.16 -2.13
N ARG A 326 -12.26 -21.26 -0.83
CA ARG A 326 -12.48 -22.55 -0.16
C ARG A 326 -13.70 -23.27 -0.74
N ASP A 327 -14.78 -22.54 -0.97
CA ASP A 327 -16.06 -23.11 -1.41
C ASP A 327 -16.02 -23.52 -2.89
N ALA A 328 -15.36 -22.75 -3.75
CA ALA A 328 -15.11 -23.15 -5.15
C ALA A 328 -14.28 -24.45 -5.27
N GLU A 329 -13.38 -24.71 -4.31
CA GLU A 329 -12.57 -25.93 -4.29
C GLU A 329 -13.36 -27.13 -3.72
N LEU A 330 -14.31 -26.91 -2.80
CA LEU A 330 -15.25 -27.93 -2.35
C LEU A 330 -16.17 -28.37 -3.50
N GLU A 331 -16.72 -27.43 -4.27
CA GLU A 331 -17.55 -27.73 -5.45
C GLU A 331 -16.75 -28.48 -6.54
N THR A 332 -15.48 -28.11 -6.75
CA THR A 332 -14.60 -28.79 -7.71
C THR A 332 -14.26 -30.22 -7.26
N ALA A 333 -14.04 -30.43 -5.96
CA ALA A 333 -13.79 -31.74 -5.38
C ALA A 333 -15.04 -32.64 -5.41
N GLU A 334 -16.23 -32.08 -5.14
CA GLU A 334 -17.51 -32.80 -5.22
C GLU A 334 -17.86 -33.19 -6.67
N SER A 335 -17.63 -32.30 -7.63
CA SER A 335 -17.81 -32.58 -9.06
C SER A 335 -16.84 -33.68 -9.56
N ALA A 336 -15.58 -33.64 -9.13
CA ALA A 336 -14.62 -34.69 -9.42
C ALA A 336 -15.01 -36.04 -8.79
N PHE A 337 -15.57 -36.03 -7.58
CA PHE A 337 -16.05 -37.23 -6.89
C PHE A 337 -17.26 -37.85 -7.60
N LEU A 338 -18.24 -37.03 -8.01
CA LEU A 338 -19.41 -37.47 -8.78
C LEU A 338 -19.04 -38.02 -10.16
N THR A 339 -17.97 -37.52 -10.77
CA THR A 339 -17.47 -38.02 -12.07
C THR A 339 -16.75 -39.37 -11.93
N VAL A 340 -16.13 -39.65 -10.77
CA VAL A 340 -15.47 -40.93 -10.47
C VAL A 340 -16.49 -42.01 -10.06
N VAL A 341 -17.53 -41.63 -9.30
CA VAL A 341 -18.60 -42.55 -8.85
C VAL A 341 -19.52 -42.98 -9.99
N ASN A 342 -19.65 -42.16 -11.05
CA ASN A 342 -20.48 -42.48 -12.23
C ASN A 342 -19.72 -43.15 -13.40
N ARG A 343 -18.51 -43.69 -13.18
CA ARG A 343 -17.92 -44.58 -14.20
C ARG A 343 -18.62 -45.95 -14.15
N PRO A 344 -19.30 -46.38 -15.23
CA PRO A 344 -19.80 -47.74 -15.29
C PRO A 344 -18.61 -48.71 -15.23
N ILE A 345 -18.73 -49.71 -14.36
CA ILE A 345 -17.82 -50.84 -14.30
C ILE A 345 -17.95 -51.58 -15.63
N SER A 346 -16.95 -51.44 -16.49
CA SER A 346 -16.80 -52.22 -17.74
C SER A 346 -15.83 -53.35 -17.53
#